data_AF-A0A3P1YXV2-F1
#
_entry.id   AF-A0A3P1YXV2-F1
#
_cell.length_a   1.000
_cell.length_b   1.000
_cell.length_c   1.000
_cell.angle_alpha   90.00
_cell.angle_beta   90.00
_cell.angle_gamma   90.00
#
_symmetry.space_group_name_H-M   'P 1'
#
loop_
_entity.id
_entity.type
_entity.pdbx_description
1 polymer ?
#
loop_
_entity_poly.entity_id
_entity_poly.type
_entity_poly.pdbx_seq_one_letter_code
_entity_poly.pdbx_strand_id
1 'polypeptide(L)'
;MKRNFLKFLGAVLLTLPLAFATTACSDPDEPANEKENKLHEDPSKAVITLTKGRMADFDPAAGTFSPEGEFVSLGETQTYAMVLHPEKGWQLENGSIEGFYVEDVTENPDVVYSLDIQYFNAQGKSINHEFMEEGQDAIHQHFFSYYENRVRVRKPENLPYVYHYADRDKGGKFIAEKNPLGFHGYIQFKDKFHFELSIDLMHAAKSKYNNDGSVSPYYSPSPEQVGTALWDINIKIPVYIKKLSHFADVASAELIFIEGHLHGHPKFHENLYSKEVKYIGRRDTLRYTLTNGKWMADAANSQRVVCESNHPHYALLVNYYDKDHNLINHLFADQQNASLHRHFFYVTDVAPTFDGEAESDDKNGQGFFDYHYVDTDPWNQTIKFDGAKWIGETNPVGFKGYFGFKKARKQFTMNVRLLYSKTKEVLGKGGSLPWHHIPAISVMADTEALPTIPVPMIVYMDSNERSLEVELDTAESDLSPEGLRTIRSLQRAYGIGFEEAVSELYWNFNGVRPPHSKKGFWF
;
A
#
# COMPACT_ATOMS: atom_id res chain seq x y z
N MET A 1 105.49 -43.21 24.01
CA MET A 1 104.59 -42.25 23.34
C MET A 1 103.57 -41.79 24.38
N LYS A 2 103.66 -40.52 24.81
CA LYS A 2 102.79 -39.76 25.76
C LYS A 2 102.42 -40.46 27.09
N ARG A 3 103.30 -40.43 28.13
CA ARG A 3 103.34 -39.49 29.29
C ARG A 3 101.97 -39.33 29.99
N ASN A 4 101.79 -39.95 31.17
CA ASN A 4 101.97 -39.39 32.53
C ASN A 4 100.86 -38.37 32.87
N PHE A 5 100.24 -38.26 34.05
CA PHE A 5 100.58 -38.66 35.41
C PHE A 5 99.35 -38.36 36.31
N LEU A 6 99.27 -39.07 37.43
CA LEU A 6 98.78 -38.64 38.75
C LEU A 6 97.29 -38.40 39.07
N LYS A 7 96.90 -39.15 40.11
CA LYS A 7 95.80 -39.01 41.06
C LYS A 7 95.97 -37.74 41.91
N PHE A 8 94.90 -37.09 42.38
CA PHE A 8 94.44 -37.07 43.79
C PHE A 8 93.31 -36.04 44.04
N LEU A 9 92.39 -36.44 44.94
CA LEU A 9 91.44 -35.71 45.80
C LEU A 9 91.50 -34.17 45.90
N GLY A 10 90.34 -33.52 46.08
CA GLY A 10 90.26 -32.23 46.79
C GLY A 10 88.96 -31.43 46.66
N ALA A 11 88.11 -31.53 47.68
CA ALA A 11 87.18 -30.56 48.29
C ALA A 11 86.67 -29.30 47.54
N VAL A 12 85.33 -29.19 47.50
CA VAL A 12 84.44 -28.07 47.92
C VAL A 12 85.03 -26.64 47.95
N LEU A 13 84.47 -25.71 47.15
CA LEU A 13 83.67 -24.55 47.63
C LEU A 13 83.16 -23.64 46.49
N LEU A 14 81.93 -23.17 46.70
CA LEU A 14 81.16 -22.08 46.07
C LEU A 14 81.84 -21.18 45.03
N THR A 15 81.21 -21.11 43.86
CA THR A 15 81.04 -19.87 43.09
C THR A 15 79.62 -19.84 42.48
N LEU A 16 78.85 -18.80 42.81
CA LEU A 16 77.61 -18.46 42.09
C LEU A 16 77.98 -17.97 40.68
N PRO A 17 77.16 -18.33 39.67
CA PRO A 17 76.77 -17.34 38.68
C PRO A 17 75.25 -17.32 38.49
N LEU A 18 74.73 -16.10 38.49
CA LEU A 18 73.39 -15.71 38.07
C LEU A 18 73.21 -16.10 36.58
N ALA A 19 72.25 -16.98 36.28
CA ALA A 19 71.86 -17.29 34.90
C ALA A 19 70.34 -17.41 34.80
N PHE A 20 69.78 -16.45 34.06
CA PHE A 20 68.43 -16.32 33.52
C PHE A 20 67.52 -17.55 33.64
N ALA A 21 66.46 -17.40 34.42
CA ALA A 21 65.26 -18.20 34.23
C ALA A 21 64.66 -17.83 32.87
N THR A 22 64.92 -18.63 31.84
CA THR A 22 64.08 -18.65 30.66
C THR A 22 62.74 -19.23 31.09
N THR A 23 61.76 -18.37 31.35
CA THR A 23 60.35 -18.75 31.33
C THR A 23 60.09 -19.38 29.98
N ALA A 24 59.93 -20.70 29.95
CA ALA A 24 59.36 -21.39 28.81
C ALA A 24 57.97 -20.77 28.60
N CYS A 25 57.79 -20.00 27.53
CA CYS A 25 56.46 -19.78 26.98
C CYS A 25 55.92 -21.17 26.62
N SER A 26 54.88 -21.61 27.32
CA SER A 26 53.97 -22.60 26.75
C SER A 26 53.47 -22.06 25.42
N ASP A 27 53.55 -22.86 24.37
CA ASP A 27 52.88 -22.56 23.11
C ASP A 27 51.41 -22.20 23.39
N PRO A 28 50.81 -21.21 22.70
CA PRO A 28 49.41 -20.90 22.87
C PRO A 28 48.59 -22.17 22.57
N ASP A 29 47.69 -22.53 23.48
CA ASP A 29 46.79 -23.68 23.30
C ASP A 29 46.10 -23.58 21.93
N GLU A 30 46.02 -24.71 21.21
CA GLU A 30 45.24 -24.76 19.97
C GLU A 30 43.80 -24.30 20.27
N PRO A 31 43.23 -23.37 19.48
CA PRO A 31 41.88 -22.90 19.74
C PRO A 31 40.91 -24.08 19.68
N ALA A 32 40.16 -24.26 20.77
CA ALA A 32 39.21 -25.34 20.91
C ALA A 32 38.12 -25.26 19.82
N ASN A 33 37.58 -26.42 19.44
CA ASN A 33 36.42 -26.48 18.55
C ASN A 33 35.16 -26.09 19.35
N GLU A 34 34.69 -24.86 19.17
CA GLU A 34 33.61 -24.30 19.98
C GLU A 34 32.26 -25.00 19.79
N LYS A 35 32.11 -25.76 18.70
CA LYS A 35 30.94 -26.63 18.49
C LYS A 35 30.73 -27.66 19.60
N GLU A 36 31.80 -28.07 20.26
CA GLU A 36 31.79 -29.05 21.33
C GLU A 36 31.71 -28.40 22.72
N ASN A 37 31.92 -27.08 22.80
CA ASN A 37 31.96 -26.28 24.02
C ASN A 37 30.75 -25.33 24.11
N LYS A 38 29.54 -25.89 24.06
CA LYS A 38 28.31 -25.12 24.17
C LYS A 38 28.05 -24.70 25.61
N LEU A 39 28.27 -23.42 25.93
CA LEU A 39 28.03 -22.85 27.28
C LEU A 39 26.64 -22.19 27.42
N HIS A 40 25.70 -22.55 26.55
CA HIS A 40 24.33 -22.07 26.57
C HIS A 40 23.34 -23.20 26.30
N GLU A 41 22.12 -23.05 26.78
CA GLU A 41 21.01 -23.95 26.48
C GLU A 41 20.51 -23.78 25.03
N ASP A 42 19.76 -24.78 24.56
CA ASP A 42 19.06 -24.70 23.27
C ASP A 42 17.79 -23.82 23.38
N PRO A 43 17.62 -22.82 22.50
CA PRO A 43 16.37 -22.08 22.41
C PRO A 43 15.20 -22.99 22.04
N SER A 44 14.12 -22.90 22.81
CA SER A 44 12.83 -23.56 22.51
C SER A 44 11.74 -22.58 22.07
N LYS A 45 11.93 -21.29 22.33
CA LYS A 45 11.04 -20.21 21.92
C LYS A 45 11.85 -18.97 21.54
N ALA A 46 11.45 -18.34 20.46
CA ALA A 46 12.00 -17.07 19.96
C ALA A 46 10.88 -16.02 19.92
N VAL A 47 11.14 -14.84 20.49
CA VAL A 47 10.22 -13.71 20.49
C VAL A 47 10.94 -12.51 19.89
N ILE A 48 10.43 -12.02 18.76
CA ILE A 48 10.99 -10.91 18.01
C ILE A 48 9.99 -9.77 18.09
N THR A 49 10.46 -8.62 18.55
CA THR A 49 9.63 -7.44 18.77
C THR A 49 10.12 -6.31 17.89
N LEU A 50 9.21 -5.70 17.13
CA LEU A 50 9.45 -4.43 16.46
C LEU A 50 8.71 -3.32 17.19
N THR A 51 9.41 -2.27 17.58
CA THR A 51 8.80 -1.04 18.10
C THR A 51 9.07 0.10 17.12
N LYS A 52 8.00 0.71 16.61
CA LYS A 52 8.10 1.86 15.70
C LYS A 52 8.58 3.09 16.46
N GLY A 53 9.52 3.82 15.88
CA GLY A 53 10.06 5.03 16.45
C GLY A 53 10.80 5.89 15.45
N ARG A 54 11.62 6.79 15.98
CA ARG A 54 12.49 7.71 15.25
C ARG A 54 13.82 7.84 15.96
N MET A 55 14.88 8.11 15.21
CA MET A 55 16.18 8.45 15.78
C MET A 55 16.27 9.96 15.98
N ALA A 56 16.62 10.41 17.18
CA ALA A 56 16.69 11.83 17.52
C ALA A 56 17.74 12.58 16.69
N ASP A 57 18.78 11.89 16.24
CA ASP A 57 19.88 12.38 15.41
C ASP A 57 19.70 12.07 13.92
N PHE A 58 18.49 11.70 13.48
CA PHE A 58 18.21 11.44 12.07
C PHE A 58 18.53 12.66 11.21
N ASP A 59 19.36 12.47 10.17
CA ASP A 59 19.67 13.45 9.15
C ASP A 59 18.75 13.26 7.93
N PRO A 60 17.76 14.15 7.70
CA PRO A 60 16.85 14.03 6.57
C PRO A 60 17.51 14.23 5.19
N ALA A 61 18.64 14.94 5.13
CA ALA A 61 19.34 15.20 3.87
C ALA A 61 20.18 14.00 3.44
N ALA A 62 20.82 13.33 4.41
CA ALA A 62 21.60 12.13 4.16
C ALA A 62 20.75 10.84 4.19
N GLY A 63 19.60 10.86 4.86
CA GLY A 63 18.77 9.67 5.08
C GLY A 63 19.44 8.66 6.02
N THR A 64 20.19 9.15 6.99
CA THR A 64 21.02 8.32 7.89
C THR A 64 20.89 8.75 9.35
N PHE A 65 21.22 7.87 10.27
CA PHE A 65 21.29 8.13 11.72
C PHE A 65 22.47 7.37 12.33
N SER A 66 22.89 7.75 13.54
CA SER A 66 23.83 6.95 14.33
C SER A 66 23.09 5.86 15.10
N PRO A 67 23.51 4.59 15.02
CA PRO A 67 22.94 3.53 15.88
C PRO A 67 23.24 3.73 17.38
N GLU A 68 24.13 4.65 17.74
CA GLU A 68 24.35 5.09 19.13
C GLU A 68 23.37 6.19 19.57
N GLY A 69 22.64 6.78 18.63
CA GLY A 69 21.68 7.86 18.86
C GLY A 69 20.51 7.47 19.75
N GLU A 70 19.78 8.48 20.23
CA GLU A 70 18.60 8.28 21.06
C GLU A 70 17.41 7.86 20.18
N PHE A 71 16.85 6.68 20.47
CA PHE A 71 15.61 6.21 19.85
C PHE A 71 14.38 6.71 20.63
N VAL A 72 13.46 7.35 19.92
CA VAL A 72 12.19 7.85 20.45
C VAL A 72 11.06 6.96 19.95
N SER A 73 10.48 6.17 20.86
CA SER A 73 9.34 5.31 20.55
C SER A 73 8.07 6.11 20.24
N LEU A 74 7.30 5.64 19.24
CA LEU A 74 5.96 6.16 18.92
C LEU A 74 4.83 5.31 19.54
N GLY A 75 5.16 4.29 20.33
CA GLY A 75 4.20 3.46 21.05
C GLY A 75 3.53 2.35 20.25
N GLU A 76 3.85 2.18 18.97
CA GLU A 76 3.37 1.06 18.14
C GLU A 76 4.36 -0.12 18.21
N THR A 77 3.96 -1.23 18.83
CA THR A 77 4.79 -2.43 18.99
C THR A 77 4.12 -3.65 18.38
N GLN A 78 4.90 -4.51 17.73
CA GLN A 78 4.50 -5.76 17.12
C GLN A 78 5.38 -6.89 17.64
N THR A 79 4.80 -8.04 18.00
CA THR A 79 5.55 -9.19 18.52
C THR A 79 5.24 -10.45 17.73
N TYR A 80 6.29 -11.00 17.12
CA TYR A 80 6.28 -12.26 16.39
C TYR A 80 6.99 -13.33 17.23
N ALA A 81 6.30 -14.42 17.54
CA ALA A 81 6.78 -15.46 18.44
C ALA A 81 6.70 -16.83 17.76
N MET A 82 7.77 -17.59 17.87
CA MET A 82 7.86 -18.97 17.37
C MET A 82 8.27 -19.92 18.48
N VAL A 83 7.74 -21.14 18.42
CA VAL A 83 8.07 -22.23 19.35
C VAL A 83 8.64 -23.40 18.55
N LEU A 84 9.71 -23.99 19.06
CA LEU A 84 10.34 -25.16 18.48
C LEU A 84 9.54 -26.42 18.82
N HIS A 85 9.07 -27.11 17.79
CA HIS A 85 8.41 -28.41 17.93
C HIS A 85 9.33 -29.53 17.42
N PRO A 86 9.52 -30.63 18.19
CA PRO A 86 10.50 -31.68 17.84
C PRO A 86 10.38 -32.25 16.43
N GLU A 87 9.17 -32.39 15.89
CA GLU A 87 8.94 -32.99 14.56
C GLU A 87 8.65 -31.96 13.45
N LYS A 88 8.34 -30.71 13.81
CA LYS A 88 7.92 -29.67 12.85
C LYS A 88 8.91 -28.52 12.73
N GLY A 89 9.97 -28.51 13.54
CA GLY A 89 10.86 -27.37 13.67
C GLY A 89 10.14 -26.16 14.27
N TRP A 90 10.63 -24.96 13.98
CA TRP A 90 10.05 -23.70 14.43
C TRP A 90 8.66 -23.49 13.83
N GLN A 91 7.66 -23.27 14.67
CA GLN A 91 6.28 -22.97 14.27
C GLN A 91 5.82 -21.67 14.93
N LEU A 92 4.90 -20.96 14.28
CA LEU A 92 4.28 -19.76 14.85
C LEU A 92 3.56 -20.11 16.17
N GLU A 93 3.78 -19.30 17.21
CA GLU A 93 3.07 -19.44 18.48
C GLU A 93 1.60 -19.03 18.32
N ASN A 94 0.69 -19.79 18.95
CA ASN A 94 -0.72 -19.46 18.93
C ASN A 94 -0.97 -18.07 19.53
N GLY A 95 -1.70 -17.21 18.80
CA GLY A 95 -1.95 -15.82 19.20
C GLY A 95 -0.84 -14.83 18.85
N SER A 96 0.25 -15.28 18.23
CA SER A 96 1.23 -14.39 17.63
C SER A 96 0.74 -13.82 16.29
N ILE A 97 1.27 -12.67 15.89
CA ILE A 97 0.99 -12.07 14.58
C ILE A 97 1.57 -12.92 13.45
N GLU A 98 0.92 -12.95 12.28
CA GLU A 98 1.37 -13.77 11.14
C GLU A 98 2.60 -13.21 10.41
N GLY A 99 2.96 -11.95 10.69
CA GLY A 99 4.12 -11.26 10.15
C GLY A 99 4.17 -9.81 10.62
N PHE A 100 5.24 -9.10 10.27
CA PHE A 100 5.37 -7.68 10.59
C PHE A 100 4.71 -6.81 9.52
N TYR A 101 3.96 -5.81 9.95
CA TYR A 101 3.33 -4.80 9.08
C TYR A 101 4.02 -3.46 9.29
N VAL A 102 4.80 -3.04 8.30
CA VAL A 102 5.79 -1.96 8.45
C VAL A 102 5.63 -0.88 7.39
N GLU A 103 6.17 0.29 7.66
CA GLU A 103 6.16 1.44 6.77
C GLU A 103 7.38 1.45 5.85
N ASP A 104 7.19 1.96 4.63
CA ASP A 104 8.26 2.17 3.67
C ASP A 104 9.10 3.39 4.05
N VAL A 105 10.42 3.21 4.13
CA VAL A 105 11.41 4.26 4.36
C VAL A 105 11.46 5.27 3.23
N THR A 106 11.04 4.92 2.01
CA THR A 106 10.98 5.91 0.92
C THR A 106 9.90 6.97 1.18
N GLU A 107 8.81 6.59 1.87
CA GLU A 107 7.70 7.47 2.23
C GLU A 107 7.86 8.07 3.63
N ASN A 108 8.48 7.31 4.54
CA ASN A 108 8.66 7.67 5.94
C ASN A 108 10.16 7.55 6.30
N PRO A 109 11.03 8.44 5.79
CA PRO A 109 12.48 8.29 5.89
C PRO A 109 13.01 8.37 7.32
N ASP A 110 12.29 9.05 8.21
CA ASP A 110 12.59 9.18 9.64
C ASP A 110 12.05 8.00 10.48
N VAL A 111 11.22 7.13 9.90
CA VAL A 111 10.68 5.96 10.60
C VAL A 111 11.74 4.88 10.66
N VAL A 112 11.98 4.42 11.88
CA VAL A 112 12.93 3.37 12.23
C VAL A 112 12.22 2.41 13.19
N TYR A 113 12.42 1.12 13.03
CA TYR A 113 11.94 0.13 13.99
C TYR A 113 13.08 -0.34 14.87
N SER A 114 12.93 -0.23 16.18
CA SER A 114 13.75 -0.99 17.14
C SER A 114 13.39 -2.46 17.00
N LEU A 115 14.39 -3.31 16.80
CA LEU A 115 14.28 -4.76 16.76
C LEU A 115 14.91 -5.35 18.01
N ASP A 116 14.12 -6.14 18.74
CA ASP A 116 14.52 -6.83 19.96
C ASP A 116 14.24 -8.32 19.86
N ILE A 117 15.23 -9.16 20.16
CA ILE A 117 15.11 -10.62 20.13
C ILE A 117 15.26 -11.20 21.54
N GLN A 118 14.33 -12.06 21.94
CA GLN A 118 14.41 -12.84 23.18
C GLN A 118 14.30 -14.34 22.90
N TYR A 119 15.21 -15.11 23.50
CA TYR A 119 15.19 -16.56 23.48
C TYR A 119 14.89 -17.13 24.85
N PHE A 120 14.11 -18.22 24.85
CA PHE A 120 13.74 -18.94 26.06
C PHE A 120 14.02 -20.44 25.91
N ASN A 121 14.53 -21.05 26.98
CA ASN A 121 14.69 -22.51 27.07
C ASN A 121 13.32 -23.21 27.24
N ALA A 122 13.33 -24.54 27.29
CA ALA A 122 12.11 -25.37 27.38
C ALA A 122 11.27 -25.11 28.65
N GLN A 123 11.87 -24.53 29.68
CA GLN A 123 11.21 -24.15 30.93
C GLN A 123 10.65 -22.71 30.89
N GLY A 124 10.84 -21.99 29.77
CA GLY A 124 10.38 -20.61 29.61
C GLY A 124 11.29 -19.56 30.28
N LYS A 125 12.52 -19.92 30.65
CA LYS A 125 13.51 -18.98 31.21
C LYS A 125 14.27 -18.29 30.07
N SER A 126 14.48 -16.99 30.19
CA SER A 126 15.31 -16.23 29.23
C SER A 126 16.77 -16.69 29.28
N ILE A 127 17.34 -16.94 28.10
CA ILE A 127 18.71 -17.45 27.93
C ILE A 127 19.61 -16.53 27.10
N ASN A 128 19.15 -15.32 26.72
CA ASN A 128 19.96 -14.37 25.94
C ASN A 128 21.35 -14.13 26.55
N HIS A 129 21.43 -14.02 27.87
CA HIS A 129 22.68 -13.78 28.61
C HIS A 129 23.74 -14.86 28.35
N GLU A 130 23.33 -16.11 28.13
CA GLU A 130 24.24 -17.23 27.88
C GLU A 130 24.98 -17.07 26.54
N PHE A 131 24.42 -16.32 25.58
CA PHE A 131 25.07 -16.01 24.31
C PHE A 131 26.00 -14.80 24.35
N MET A 132 26.05 -14.09 25.49
CA MET A 132 26.79 -12.84 25.67
C MET A 132 27.92 -12.95 26.69
N GLU A 133 27.93 -14.01 27.47
CA GLU A 133 28.78 -14.20 28.64
C GLU A 133 29.86 -15.25 28.39
N GLU A 134 30.87 -15.29 29.25
CA GLU A 134 31.88 -16.36 29.23
C GLU A 134 32.57 -16.56 27.86
N GLY A 135 32.72 -15.49 27.08
CA GLY A 135 33.33 -15.50 25.75
C GLY A 135 32.42 -15.97 24.61
N GLN A 136 31.15 -16.31 24.90
CA GLN A 136 30.16 -16.71 23.90
C GLN A 136 29.85 -15.58 22.91
N ASP A 137 30.04 -14.32 23.31
CA ASP A 137 29.87 -13.17 22.44
C ASP A 137 30.87 -13.17 21.26
N ALA A 138 32.05 -13.75 21.42
CA ALA A 138 33.07 -13.84 20.37
C ALA A 138 32.76 -14.88 19.27
N ILE A 139 31.76 -15.73 19.48
CA ILE A 139 31.41 -16.84 18.58
C ILE A 139 29.96 -16.80 18.10
N HIS A 140 29.13 -15.93 18.65
CA HIS A 140 27.73 -15.76 18.24
C HIS A 140 27.48 -14.47 17.44
N GLN A 141 26.66 -14.57 16.39
CA GLN A 141 26.16 -13.43 15.62
C GLN A 141 24.85 -13.77 14.92
N HIS A 142 23.85 -12.90 15.02
CA HIS A 142 22.66 -12.96 14.19
C HIS A 142 22.92 -12.41 12.80
N PHE A 143 22.43 -13.12 11.78
CA PHE A 143 22.35 -12.64 10.42
C PHE A 143 20.88 -12.42 10.03
N PHE A 144 20.60 -11.21 9.56
CA PHE A 144 19.31 -10.76 9.03
C PHE A 144 19.37 -10.84 7.52
N SER A 145 18.88 -11.95 6.97
CA SER A 145 19.19 -12.38 5.62
C SER A 145 17.96 -12.37 4.73
N TYR A 146 18.15 -11.97 3.48
CA TYR A 146 17.12 -12.02 2.45
C TYR A 146 17.52 -12.98 1.33
N TYR A 147 16.54 -13.73 0.82
CA TYR A 147 16.74 -14.69 -0.27
C TYR A 147 15.81 -14.36 -1.43
N GLU A 148 16.36 -14.35 -2.64
CA GLU A 148 15.60 -14.23 -3.89
C GLU A 148 15.85 -15.49 -4.72
N ASN A 149 14.79 -16.17 -5.13
CA ASN A 149 14.88 -17.46 -5.83
C ASN A 149 15.77 -18.49 -5.10
N ARG A 150 15.67 -18.55 -3.76
CA ARG A 150 16.49 -19.39 -2.86
C ARG A 150 17.98 -19.06 -2.83
N VAL A 151 18.39 -17.95 -3.45
CA VAL A 151 19.77 -17.46 -3.41
C VAL A 151 19.85 -16.29 -2.43
N ARG A 152 20.81 -16.34 -1.50
CA ARG A 152 21.04 -15.25 -0.54
C ARG A 152 21.48 -13.99 -1.27
N VAL A 153 20.82 -12.88 -1.00
CA VAL A 153 21.19 -11.57 -1.53
C VAL A 153 22.42 -11.06 -0.76
N ARG A 154 23.52 -10.83 -1.47
CA ARG A 154 24.82 -10.44 -0.90
C ARG A 154 25.19 -8.97 -1.13
N LYS A 155 24.28 -8.19 -1.71
CA LYS A 155 24.49 -6.76 -2.01
C LYS A 155 23.47 -5.93 -1.22
N PRO A 156 23.91 -4.97 -0.40
CA PRO A 156 23.02 -4.22 0.51
C PRO A 156 21.99 -3.36 -0.24
N GLU A 157 22.34 -2.86 -1.44
CA GLU A 157 21.43 -2.09 -2.29
C GLU A 157 20.20 -2.91 -2.74
N ASN A 158 20.34 -4.24 -2.83
CA ASN A 158 19.28 -5.16 -3.25
C ASN A 158 18.46 -5.72 -2.09
N LEU A 159 18.78 -5.35 -0.84
CA LEU A 159 18.00 -5.77 0.32
C LEU A 159 16.74 -4.91 0.44
N PRO A 160 15.59 -5.50 0.79
CA PRO A 160 14.34 -4.77 1.03
C PRO A 160 14.31 -4.08 2.40
N TYR A 161 15.46 -3.95 3.06
CA TYR A 161 15.64 -3.27 4.34
C TYR A 161 17.09 -2.81 4.49
N VAL A 162 17.31 -1.95 5.49
CA VAL A 162 18.62 -1.63 6.05
C VAL A 162 18.56 -1.94 7.54
N TYR A 163 19.59 -2.62 8.05
CA TYR A 163 19.71 -2.98 9.47
C TYR A 163 21.01 -2.44 10.06
N HIS A 164 20.94 -1.97 11.29
CA HIS A 164 22.10 -1.57 12.09
C HIS A 164 22.09 -2.33 13.41
N TYR A 165 23.21 -2.96 13.76
CA TYR A 165 23.40 -3.51 15.09
C TYR A 165 23.40 -2.37 16.12
N ALA A 166 22.78 -2.59 17.28
CA ALA A 166 22.77 -1.63 18.38
C ALA A 166 23.04 -2.29 19.74
N ASP A 167 23.65 -3.48 19.75
CA ASP A 167 23.95 -4.22 20.98
C ASP A 167 24.91 -3.44 21.90
N ARG A 168 24.67 -3.60 23.20
CA ARG A 168 25.51 -3.07 24.28
C ARG A 168 26.02 -4.22 25.15
N ASP A 169 27.23 -4.08 25.67
CA ASP A 169 27.74 -5.02 26.68
C ASP A 169 27.02 -4.85 28.03
N LYS A 170 27.36 -5.70 29.01
CA LYS A 170 26.81 -5.63 30.37
C LYS A 170 27.02 -4.28 31.06
N GLY A 171 28.06 -3.55 30.69
CA GLY A 171 28.36 -2.21 31.22
C GLY A 171 27.59 -1.10 30.51
N GLY A 172 26.74 -1.43 29.53
CA GLY A 172 26.00 -0.49 28.71
C GLY A 172 26.84 0.15 27.59
N LYS A 173 28.08 -0.31 27.39
CA LYS A 173 28.94 0.21 26.32
C LYS A 173 28.47 -0.34 24.98
N PHE A 174 28.36 0.54 24.00
CA PHE A 174 28.02 0.16 22.64
C PHE A 174 29.12 -0.72 22.03
N ILE A 175 28.71 -1.91 21.55
CA ILE A 175 29.63 -2.90 20.98
C ILE A 175 29.32 -3.24 19.53
N ALA A 176 28.05 -3.20 19.12
CA ALA A 176 27.50 -3.37 17.77
C ALA A 176 28.52 -3.67 16.66
N GLU A 177 28.98 -2.68 15.89
CA GLU A 177 29.81 -2.91 14.69
C GLU A 177 31.17 -3.55 14.98
N LYS A 178 31.67 -3.46 16.23
CA LYS A 178 32.96 -4.06 16.63
C LYS A 178 32.80 -5.50 17.11
N ASN A 179 31.64 -5.85 17.65
CA ASN A 179 31.36 -7.16 18.21
C ASN A 179 29.84 -7.47 18.06
N PRO A 180 29.34 -7.66 16.84
CA PRO A 180 27.91 -7.70 16.57
C PRO A 180 27.28 -8.97 17.13
N LEU A 181 26.19 -8.83 17.88
CA LEU A 181 25.40 -9.97 18.38
C LEU A 181 24.06 -10.03 17.66
N GLY A 182 23.36 -8.90 17.57
CA GLY A 182 22.05 -8.76 16.92
C GLY A 182 20.87 -9.15 17.79
N PHE A 183 21.00 -9.08 19.12
CA PHE A 183 19.85 -9.14 20.01
C PHE A 183 19.06 -7.83 20.02
N HIS A 184 19.76 -6.71 19.78
CA HIS A 184 19.15 -5.40 19.62
C HIS A 184 19.70 -4.68 18.38
N GLY A 185 18.82 -3.98 17.67
CA GLY A 185 19.19 -3.20 16.50
C GLY A 185 18.09 -2.32 15.96
N TYR A 186 18.39 -1.61 14.89
CA TYR A 186 17.46 -0.72 14.20
C TYR A 186 17.28 -1.16 12.75
N ILE A 187 16.03 -1.25 12.30
CA ILE A 187 15.68 -1.66 10.95
C ILE A 187 14.77 -0.64 10.27
N GLN A 188 15.10 -0.32 9.02
CA GLN A 188 14.25 0.45 8.11
C GLN A 188 13.90 -0.44 6.91
N PHE A 189 12.66 -0.39 6.45
CA PHE A 189 12.15 -1.25 5.37
C PHE A 189 11.99 -0.45 4.08
N LYS A 190 12.40 -1.03 2.95
CA LYS A 190 12.30 -0.43 1.61
C LYS A 190 11.07 -0.96 0.87
N ASP A 191 10.83 -0.41 -0.32
CA ASP A 191 9.65 -0.58 -1.18
C ASP A 191 9.40 -1.98 -1.78
N LYS A 192 9.58 -3.07 -1.00
CA LYS A 192 9.26 -4.44 -1.40
C LYS A 192 8.03 -4.96 -0.66
N PHE A 193 6.88 -4.91 -1.33
CA PHE A 193 5.54 -5.23 -0.79
C PHE A 193 5.47 -6.36 0.24
N HIS A 194 6.10 -7.50 -0.07
CA HIS A 194 6.14 -8.66 0.79
C HIS A 194 7.46 -9.41 0.59
N PHE A 195 8.06 -9.84 1.69
CA PHE A 195 9.23 -10.70 1.66
C PHE A 195 9.37 -11.52 2.96
N GLU A 196 10.18 -12.58 2.93
CA GLU A 196 10.60 -13.31 4.13
C GLU A 196 11.93 -12.75 4.65
N LEU A 197 11.95 -12.27 5.90
CA LEU A 197 13.18 -11.97 6.63
C LEU A 197 13.67 -13.25 7.32
N SER A 198 14.86 -13.73 6.96
CA SER A 198 15.51 -14.82 7.68
C SER A 198 16.31 -14.26 8.85
N ILE A 199 16.10 -14.78 10.04
CA ILE A 199 16.91 -14.48 11.22
C ILE A 199 17.63 -15.76 11.60
N ASP A 200 18.96 -15.73 11.48
CA ASP A 200 19.83 -16.88 11.68
C ASP A 200 20.82 -16.57 12.81
N LEU A 201 20.84 -17.36 13.90
CA LEU A 201 21.87 -17.24 14.94
C LEU A 201 23.00 -18.21 14.63
N MET A 202 24.15 -17.67 14.26
CA MET A 202 25.36 -18.43 14.01
C MET A 202 26.08 -18.74 15.32
N HIS A 203 26.58 -19.96 15.45
CA HIS A 203 27.57 -20.40 16.42
C HIS A 203 28.84 -20.80 15.68
N ALA A 204 29.85 -19.95 15.72
CA ALA A 204 31.10 -20.15 15.00
C ALA A 204 31.92 -21.30 15.59
N ALA A 205 32.58 -22.10 14.74
CA ALA A 205 33.43 -23.20 15.20
C ALA A 205 34.69 -22.76 15.96
N LYS A 206 35.10 -21.51 15.78
CA LYS A 206 36.30 -20.92 16.39
C LYS A 206 36.09 -19.46 16.77
N SER A 207 35.61 -18.67 15.80
CA SER A 207 35.47 -17.21 15.95
C SER A 207 34.47 -16.69 14.93
N LYS A 208 33.68 -15.68 15.32
CA LYS A 208 32.82 -14.96 14.38
C LYS A 208 33.56 -13.94 13.53
N TYR A 209 34.84 -13.67 13.82
CA TYR A 209 35.66 -12.77 13.02
C TYR A 209 36.27 -13.52 11.84
N ASN A 210 36.38 -12.84 10.69
CA ASN A 210 37.09 -13.35 9.54
C ASN A 210 38.61 -13.40 9.82
N ASN A 211 39.37 -14.08 8.96
CA ASN A 211 40.83 -14.24 9.14
C ASN A 211 41.62 -12.92 9.19
N ASP A 212 41.07 -11.84 8.64
CA ASP A 212 41.63 -10.48 8.71
C ASP A 212 41.18 -9.69 9.96
N GLY A 213 40.41 -10.32 10.84
CA GLY A 213 39.82 -9.71 12.03
C GLY A 213 38.54 -8.90 11.77
N SER A 214 38.07 -8.82 10.52
CA SER A 214 36.82 -8.11 10.19
C SER A 214 35.58 -8.88 10.62
N VAL A 215 34.50 -8.15 10.84
CA VAL A 215 33.16 -8.73 11.08
C VAL A 215 32.42 -8.90 9.76
N SER A 216 31.64 -9.97 9.64
CA SER A 216 30.75 -10.14 8.49
C SER A 216 29.54 -9.20 8.59
N PRO A 217 29.05 -8.66 7.45
CA PRO A 217 27.88 -7.80 7.45
C PRO A 217 26.62 -8.58 7.82
N TYR A 218 25.63 -7.89 8.41
CA TYR A 218 24.41 -8.50 8.94
C TYR A 218 23.63 -9.38 7.96
N TYR A 219 23.75 -9.15 6.65
CA TYR A 219 23.00 -9.87 5.62
C TYR A 219 23.77 -11.04 5.01
N SER A 220 25.08 -11.14 5.23
CA SER A 220 25.92 -12.11 4.52
C SER A 220 27.10 -12.61 5.38
N PRO A 221 26.97 -13.78 6.02
CA PRO A 221 28.13 -14.47 6.58
C PRO A 221 29.16 -14.81 5.48
N SER A 222 30.41 -14.93 5.88
CA SER A 222 31.51 -15.34 5.00
C SER A 222 31.36 -16.82 4.61
N PRO A 223 31.90 -17.25 3.46
CA PRO A 223 31.85 -18.67 3.06
C PRO A 223 32.43 -19.62 4.11
N GLU A 224 33.48 -19.19 4.82
CA GLU A 224 34.10 -19.96 5.90
C GLU A 224 33.15 -20.14 7.08
N GLN A 225 32.49 -19.07 7.52
CA GLN A 225 31.46 -19.12 8.57
C GLN A 225 30.33 -20.06 8.18
N VAL A 226 29.80 -19.95 6.96
CA VAL A 226 28.72 -20.83 6.48
C VAL A 226 29.15 -22.30 6.45
N GLY A 227 30.38 -22.58 6.02
CA GLY A 227 30.89 -23.95 5.89
C GLY A 227 31.28 -24.60 7.22
N THR A 228 31.51 -23.80 8.26
CA THR A 228 32.04 -24.31 9.54
C THR A 228 31.13 -24.07 10.72
N ALA A 229 30.18 -23.13 10.72
CA ALA A 229 29.35 -22.86 11.89
C ALA A 229 28.27 -23.93 12.17
N LEU A 230 27.78 -23.94 13.40
CA LEU A 230 26.44 -24.44 13.73
C LEU A 230 25.44 -23.27 13.70
N TRP A 231 24.16 -23.59 13.54
CA TRP A 231 23.10 -22.59 13.48
C TRP A 231 22.08 -22.90 14.57
N ASP A 232 22.16 -22.17 15.69
CA ASP A 232 21.27 -22.39 16.84
C ASP A 232 19.84 -21.93 16.54
N ILE A 233 19.68 -20.94 15.66
CA ILE A 233 18.39 -20.43 15.20
C ILE A 233 18.41 -20.32 13.68
N ASN A 234 17.32 -20.72 13.05
CA ASN A 234 16.98 -20.40 11.67
C ASN A 234 15.46 -20.25 11.60
N ILE A 235 14.99 -19.00 11.62
CA ILE A 235 13.57 -18.67 11.51
C ILE A 235 13.33 -17.73 10.34
N LYS A 236 12.13 -17.79 9.80
CA LYS A 236 11.68 -16.92 8.71
C LYS A 236 10.43 -16.19 9.15
N ILE A 237 10.45 -14.88 8.97
CA ILE A 237 9.37 -14.00 9.39
C ILE A 237 8.80 -13.30 8.14
N PRO A 238 7.51 -13.46 7.85
CA PRO A 238 6.84 -12.66 6.82
C PRO A 238 6.88 -11.17 7.19
N VAL A 239 7.28 -10.33 6.25
CA VAL A 239 7.19 -8.87 6.35
C VAL A 239 6.26 -8.38 5.25
N TYR A 240 5.34 -7.49 5.63
CA TYR A 240 4.38 -6.84 4.77
C TYR A 240 4.61 -5.33 4.87
N ILE A 241 4.93 -4.69 3.76
CA ILE A 241 4.91 -3.23 3.68
C ILE A 241 3.45 -2.82 3.59
N LYS A 242 2.99 -1.95 4.49
CA LYS A 242 1.64 -1.38 4.42
C LYS A 242 1.50 -0.67 3.06
N LYS A 243 0.76 -1.27 2.12
CA LYS A 243 0.45 -0.65 0.82
C LYS A 243 -0.71 0.32 1.01
N LEU A 244 -0.45 1.58 0.75
CA LEU A 244 -1.49 2.61 0.77
C LEU A 244 -2.46 2.44 -0.42
N SER A 245 -2.05 1.84 -1.54
CA SER A 245 -2.89 1.80 -2.76
C SER A 245 -4.11 0.87 -2.71
N HIS A 246 -4.07 -0.25 -1.99
CA HIS A 246 -5.16 -1.24 -1.88
C HIS A 246 -5.78 -1.76 -3.21
N PHE A 247 -5.18 -1.50 -4.39
CA PHE A 247 -5.78 -1.88 -5.68
C PHE A 247 -5.84 -3.38 -5.93
N ALA A 248 -4.95 -4.16 -5.30
CA ALA A 248 -4.98 -5.62 -5.37
C ALA A 248 -6.22 -6.23 -4.68
N ASP A 249 -6.85 -5.47 -3.77
CA ASP A 249 -8.05 -5.90 -3.04
C ASP A 249 -9.32 -5.71 -3.88
N VAL A 250 -9.27 -4.95 -4.99
CA VAL A 250 -10.41 -4.63 -5.84
C VAL A 250 -10.73 -5.78 -6.81
N ALA A 251 -11.95 -6.30 -6.75
CA ALA A 251 -12.43 -7.35 -7.66
C ALA A 251 -13.62 -6.91 -8.53
N SER A 252 -14.47 -5.98 -8.07
CA SER A 252 -15.59 -5.45 -8.85
C SER A 252 -15.88 -3.99 -8.54
N ALA A 253 -16.63 -3.33 -9.43
CA ALA A 253 -17.05 -1.94 -9.29
C ALA A 253 -18.52 -1.76 -9.69
N GLU A 254 -19.18 -0.83 -9.02
CA GLU A 254 -20.52 -0.35 -9.37
C GLU A 254 -20.49 1.17 -9.55
N LEU A 255 -21.00 1.64 -10.70
CA LEU A 255 -21.18 3.06 -11.01
C LEU A 255 -22.67 3.38 -11.07
N ILE A 256 -23.13 4.33 -10.26
CA ILE A 256 -24.54 4.71 -10.21
C ILE A 256 -24.68 6.14 -10.70
N PHE A 257 -25.44 6.32 -11.79
CA PHE A 257 -25.77 7.61 -12.38
C PHE A 257 -27.20 8.01 -12.03
N ILE A 258 -27.37 9.20 -11.47
CA ILE A 258 -28.65 9.70 -10.98
C ILE A 258 -28.89 11.10 -11.53
N GLU A 259 -30.01 11.31 -12.23
CA GLU A 259 -30.39 12.62 -12.73
C GLU A 259 -31.00 13.49 -11.61
N GLY A 260 -30.64 14.78 -11.57
CA GLY A 260 -31.18 15.71 -10.59
C GLY A 260 -30.87 17.18 -10.86
N HIS A 261 -31.10 18.02 -9.85
CA HIS A 261 -30.88 19.46 -9.88
C HIS A 261 -30.18 19.94 -8.61
N LEU A 262 -29.62 21.16 -8.65
CA LEU A 262 -28.89 21.75 -7.54
C LEU A 262 -29.74 22.76 -6.76
N HIS A 263 -29.57 22.80 -5.44
CA HIS A 263 -30.02 23.87 -4.53
C HIS A 263 -28.83 24.74 -4.07
N GLY A 264 -27.92 25.00 -5.02
CA GLY A 264 -26.59 25.56 -4.79
C GLY A 264 -25.55 24.47 -4.48
N HIS A 265 -24.29 24.70 -4.85
CA HIS A 265 -23.21 23.74 -4.59
C HIS A 265 -22.93 23.60 -3.09
N PRO A 266 -22.71 22.39 -2.54
CA PRO A 266 -22.70 21.07 -3.20
C PRO A 266 -24.05 20.31 -3.16
N LYS A 267 -25.16 20.99 -2.88
CA LYS A 267 -26.48 20.38 -2.59
C LYS A 267 -27.16 19.92 -3.88
N PHE A 268 -26.99 18.64 -4.20
CA PHE A 268 -27.72 17.95 -5.27
C PHE A 268 -28.97 17.25 -4.73
N HIS A 269 -30.01 17.23 -5.54
CA HIS A 269 -31.25 16.50 -5.30
C HIS A 269 -31.71 15.78 -6.57
N GLU A 270 -31.98 14.48 -6.46
CA GLU A 270 -32.55 13.66 -7.53
C GLU A 270 -33.90 14.21 -8.03
N ASN A 271 -34.11 14.14 -9.35
CA ASN A 271 -35.40 14.43 -9.95
C ASN A 271 -36.32 13.21 -9.81
N LEU A 272 -37.47 13.40 -9.18
CA LEU A 272 -38.52 12.39 -9.16
C LEU A 272 -39.54 12.65 -10.27
N TYR A 273 -39.90 11.59 -10.98
CA TYR A 273 -40.85 11.61 -12.07
C TYR A 273 -42.15 10.90 -11.71
N SER A 274 -43.21 11.16 -12.47
CA SER A 274 -44.45 10.40 -12.36
C SER A 274 -44.18 8.93 -12.70
N LYS A 275 -44.99 8.01 -12.18
CA LYS A 275 -44.80 6.56 -12.40
C LYS A 275 -44.98 6.15 -13.87
N GLU A 276 -45.62 7.00 -14.65
CA GLU A 276 -45.89 6.83 -16.07
C GLU A 276 -44.67 7.12 -16.95
N VAL A 277 -43.72 7.95 -16.49
CA VAL A 277 -42.43 8.23 -17.14
C VAL A 277 -41.49 7.04 -16.90
N LYS A 278 -40.97 6.43 -17.96
CA LYS A 278 -40.22 5.17 -17.88
C LYS A 278 -38.73 5.30 -18.19
N TYR A 279 -38.34 6.34 -18.92
CA TYR A 279 -37.03 6.47 -19.55
C TYR A 279 -36.29 7.74 -19.10
N ILE A 280 -36.95 8.90 -19.14
CA ILE A 280 -36.40 10.18 -18.67
C ILE A 280 -36.14 10.09 -17.15
N GLY A 281 -34.97 10.53 -16.72
CA GLY A 281 -34.57 10.44 -15.31
C GLY A 281 -34.29 9.03 -14.81
N ARG A 282 -34.20 8.02 -15.69
CA ARG A 282 -33.87 6.66 -15.28
C ARG A 282 -32.50 6.63 -14.61
N ARG A 283 -32.44 6.01 -13.43
CA ARG A 283 -31.19 5.68 -12.75
C ARG A 283 -30.49 4.53 -13.49
N ASP A 284 -29.22 4.73 -13.85
CA ASP A 284 -28.39 3.67 -14.40
C ASP A 284 -27.41 3.17 -13.33
N THR A 285 -27.44 1.87 -13.06
CA THR A 285 -26.47 1.18 -12.18
C THR A 285 -25.66 0.21 -13.03
N LEU A 286 -24.40 0.52 -13.26
CA LEU A 286 -23.50 -0.24 -14.13
C LEU A 286 -22.51 -1.04 -13.28
N ARG A 287 -22.45 -2.34 -13.53
CA ARG A 287 -21.58 -3.28 -12.81
C ARG A 287 -20.42 -3.75 -13.67
N TYR A 288 -19.25 -3.84 -13.08
CA TYR A 288 -18.03 -4.29 -13.74
C TYR A 288 -17.28 -5.29 -12.86
N THR A 289 -16.75 -6.34 -13.46
CA THR A 289 -15.85 -7.29 -12.79
C THR A 289 -14.43 -7.09 -13.32
N LEU A 290 -13.45 -7.02 -12.43
CA LEU A 290 -12.04 -6.92 -12.80
C LEU A 290 -11.52 -8.34 -13.09
N THR A 291 -11.13 -8.62 -14.33
CA THR A 291 -10.59 -9.91 -14.74
C THR A 291 -9.32 -9.71 -15.55
N ASN A 292 -8.21 -10.30 -15.11
CA ASN A 292 -6.90 -10.20 -15.78
C ASN A 292 -6.49 -8.76 -16.11
N GLY A 293 -6.70 -7.83 -15.17
CA GLY A 293 -6.37 -6.41 -15.32
C GLY A 293 -7.27 -5.63 -16.30
N LYS A 294 -8.45 -6.15 -16.63
CA LYS A 294 -9.45 -5.47 -17.47
C LYS A 294 -10.83 -5.50 -16.83
N TRP A 295 -11.55 -4.39 -16.94
CA TRP A 295 -12.95 -4.31 -16.52
C TRP A 295 -13.86 -4.96 -17.56
N MET A 296 -14.62 -5.95 -17.10
CA MET A 296 -15.64 -6.63 -17.88
C MET A 296 -17.01 -6.11 -17.43
N ALA A 297 -17.72 -5.43 -18.32
CA ALA A 297 -19.07 -4.95 -18.05
C ALA A 297 -20.05 -6.14 -17.93
N ASP A 298 -20.95 -6.06 -16.95
CA ASP A 298 -22.08 -6.99 -16.86
C ASP A 298 -22.97 -6.87 -18.11
N ALA A 299 -23.43 -8.00 -18.65
CA ALA A 299 -24.31 -8.03 -19.81
C ALA A 299 -25.69 -7.39 -19.53
N ALA A 300 -26.08 -7.30 -18.26
CA ALA A 300 -27.30 -6.62 -17.82
C ALA A 300 -27.16 -5.08 -17.77
N ASN A 301 -25.95 -4.53 -17.90
CA ASN A 301 -25.75 -3.09 -17.93
C ASN A 301 -26.52 -2.46 -19.10
N SER A 302 -27.05 -1.26 -18.87
CA SER A 302 -27.53 -0.39 -19.94
C SER A 302 -26.44 -0.21 -21.00
N GLN A 303 -26.82 -0.29 -22.28
CA GLN A 303 -25.89 -0.13 -23.40
C GLN A 303 -25.16 1.21 -23.40
N ARG A 304 -25.78 2.24 -22.82
CA ARG A 304 -25.25 3.57 -22.59
C ARG A 304 -26.03 4.28 -21.48
N VAL A 305 -25.40 5.22 -20.80
CA VAL A 305 -26.09 6.18 -19.93
C VAL A 305 -26.64 7.30 -20.81
N VAL A 306 -27.90 7.67 -20.61
CA VAL A 306 -28.60 8.69 -21.39
C VAL A 306 -28.71 9.99 -20.58
N CYS A 307 -28.22 11.09 -21.14
CA CYS A 307 -28.10 12.38 -20.47
C CYS A 307 -28.61 13.55 -21.32
N GLU A 308 -28.89 14.69 -20.69
CA GLU A 308 -29.31 15.95 -21.31
C GLU A 308 -28.22 17.01 -21.11
N SER A 309 -28.17 18.01 -21.98
CA SER A 309 -27.32 19.20 -21.80
C SER A 309 -28.06 20.36 -21.17
N ASN A 310 -27.30 21.30 -20.61
CA ASN A 310 -27.78 22.56 -20.04
C ASN A 310 -28.82 22.36 -18.93
N HIS A 311 -28.43 21.58 -17.91
CA HIS A 311 -29.30 20.99 -16.87
C HIS A 311 -30.21 19.90 -17.44
N PRO A 312 -30.62 18.85 -16.70
CA PRO A 312 -30.24 18.48 -15.33
C PRO A 312 -28.75 18.14 -15.14
N HIS A 313 -28.38 17.89 -13.88
CA HIS A 313 -27.07 17.35 -13.49
C HIS A 313 -27.16 15.84 -13.26
N TYR A 314 -26.02 15.16 -13.36
CA TYR A 314 -25.94 13.71 -13.23
C TYR A 314 -24.99 13.36 -12.09
N ALA A 315 -25.53 13.03 -10.92
CA ALA A 315 -24.74 12.52 -9.80
C ALA A 315 -24.13 11.16 -10.15
N LEU A 316 -22.90 10.95 -9.70
CA LEU A 316 -22.15 9.71 -9.79
C LEU A 316 -21.81 9.22 -8.38
N LEU A 317 -22.08 7.95 -8.15
CA LEU A 317 -21.53 7.18 -7.03
C LEU A 317 -20.61 6.08 -7.58
N VAL A 318 -19.44 5.93 -6.98
CA VAL A 318 -18.47 4.88 -7.33
C VAL A 318 -18.28 3.96 -6.12
N ASN A 319 -18.58 2.68 -6.29
CA ASN A 319 -18.37 1.65 -5.27
C ASN A 319 -17.39 0.60 -5.78
N TYR A 320 -16.41 0.22 -4.98
CA TYR A 320 -15.50 -0.90 -5.21
C TYR A 320 -15.75 -2.01 -4.21
N TYR A 321 -15.63 -3.24 -4.67
CA TYR A 321 -15.83 -4.41 -3.85
C TYR A 321 -14.67 -5.38 -3.99
N ASP A 322 -14.39 -6.10 -2.90
CA ASP A 322 -13.48 -7.24 -2.92
C ASP A 322 -14.10 -8.47 -3.60
N LYS A 323 -13.33 -9.57 -3.63
CA LYS A 323 -13.74 -10.86 -4.22
C LYS A 323 -14.98 -11.49 -3.55
N ASP A 324 -15.24 -11.12 -2.29
CA ASP A 324 -16.35 -11.62 -1.49
C ASP A 324 -17.54 -10.65 -1.53
N HIS A 325 -17.45 -9.62 -2.39
CA HIS A 325 -18.43 -8.57 -2.60
C HIS A 325 -18.66 -7.66 -1.38
N ASN A 326 -17.65 -7.48 -0.53
CA ASN A 326 -17.68 -6.49 0.54
C ASN A 326 -17.28 -5.12 -0.01
N LEU A 327 -17.95 -4.06 0.43
CA LEU A 327 -17.66 -2.67 0.04
C LEU A 327 -16.34 -2.20 0.68
N ILE A 328 -15.34 -1.90 -0.14
CA ILE A 328 -13.96 -1.61 0.31
C ILE A 328 -13.53 -0.15 0.13
N ASN A 329 -14.43 0.76 -0.24
CA ASN A 329 -14.08 2.17 -0.44
C ASN A 329 -13.39 2.82 0.78
N HIS A 330 -13.63 2.31 1.99
CA HIS A 330 -12.98 2.77 3.22
C HIS A 330 -11.45 2.67 3.14
N LEU A 331 -10.89 1.70 2.42
CA LEU A 331 -9.45 1.53 2.21
C LEU A 331 -8.81 2.71 1.48
N PHE A 332 -9.60 3.44 0.68
CA PHE A 332 -9.10 4.59 -0.08
C PHE A 332 -9.58 5.92 0.51
N ALA A 333 -10.63 5.91 1.33
CA ALA A 333 -11.33 7.10 1.82
C ALA A 333 -11.03 7.45 3.28
N ASP A 334 -10.28 6.61 4.01
CA ASP A 334 -9.86 6.95 5.37
C ASP A 334 -8.91 8.16 5.40
N GLN A 335 -8.68 8.73 6.59
CA GLN A 335 -7.87 9.95 6.74
C GLN A 335 -6.41 9.78 6.29
N GLN A 336 -5.87 8.56 6.29
CA GLN A 336 -4.47 8.30 5.92
C GLN A 336 -4.34 8.15 4.40
N ASN A 337 -5.30 7.50 3.76
CA ASN A 337 -5.27 7.12 2.35
C ASN A 337 -5.99 8.11 1.42
N ALA A 338 -6.98 8.86 1.91
CA ALA A 338 -7.78 9.76 1.06
C ALA A 338 -6.97 10.83 0.33
N SER A 339 -5.82 11.22 0.86
CA SER A 339 -4.97 12.21 0.18
C SER A 339 -4.04 11.65 -0.90
N LEU A 340 -4.01 10.32 -1.02
CA LEU A 340 -3.15 9.59 -1.93
C LEU A 340 -3.95 8.97 -3.09
N HIS A 341 -5.28 9.11 -3.08
CA HIS A 341 -6.18 8.57 -4.10
C HIS A 341 -7.04 9.65 -4.73
N ARG A 342 -7.27 9.54 -6.04
CA ARG A 342 -8.22 10.39 -6.76
C ARG A 342 -8.75 9.72 -8.01
N HIS A 343 -10.06 9.83 -8.23
CA HIS A 343 -10.71 9.53 -9.50
C HIS A 343 -10.50 10.68 -10.48
N PHE A 344 -10.23 10.32 -11.72
CA PHE A 344 -10.25 11.23 -12.86
C PHE A 344 -11.35 10.79 -13.83
N PHE A 345 -11.96 11.77 -14.47
CA PHE A 345 -13.13 11.64 -15.34
C PHE A 345 -12.87 12.39 -16.64
N TYR A 346 -12.69 11.67 -17.74
CA TYR A 346 -12.34 12.28 -19.03
C TYR A 346 -13.07 11.59 -20.17
N VAL A 347 -13.37 12.34 -21.23
CA VAL A 347 -14.09 11.80 -22.37
C VAL A 347 -13.17 11.42 -23.52
N THR A 348 -13.49 10.34 -24.21
CA THR A 348 -12.89 9.95 -25.49
C THR A 348 -13.98 9.68 -26.52
N ASP A 349 -13.59 9.57 -27.78
CA ASP A 349 -14.49 9.16 -28.87
C ASP A 349 -15.73 10.06 -28.99
N VAL A 350 -15.56 11.35 -28.73
CA VAL A 350 -16.64 12.33 -28.85
C VAL A 350 -17.01 12.47 -30.31
N ALA A 351 -18.27 12.15 -30.62
CA ALA A 351 -18.82 12.23 -31.95
C ALA A 351 -20.26 12.77 -31.90
N PRO A 352 -20.73 13.42 -32.98
CA PRO A 352 -22.14 13.73 -33.11
C PRO A 352 -22.99 12.45 -33.09
N THR A 353 -24.21 12.55 -32.57
CA THR A 353 -25.23 11.50 -32.66
C THR A 353 -26.45 12.03 -33.40
N PHE A 354 -27.27 11.14 -33.95
CA PHE A 354 -28.55 11.42 -34.62
C PHE A 354 -28.44 12.49 -35.71
N ASP A 355 -28.67 13.73 -35.34
CA ASP A 355 -28.71 14.95 -36.15
C ASP A 355 -27.92 16.09 -35.49
N GLY A 356 -26.99 15.73 -34.62
CA GLY A 356 -25.97 16.61 -34.09
C GLY A 356 -24.91 16.86 -35.16
N GLU A 357 -24.30 18.04 -35.08
CA GLU A 357 -23.21 18.44 -35.94
C GLU A 357 -21.87 18.31 -35.21
N ALA A 358 -20.78 18.19 -35.97
CA ALA A 358 -19.44 18.22 -35.39
C ALA A 358 -19.06 19.65 -35.00
N GLU A 359 -18.50 19.83 -33.80
CA GLU A 359 -18.04 21.12 -33.30
C GLU A 359 -16.55 21.08 -32.96
N SER A 360 -15.86 22.22 -33.04
CA SER A 360 -14.40 22.31 -32.91
C SER A 360 -13.86 22.00 -31.50
N ASP A 361 -14.74 22.02 -30.50
CA ASP A 361 -14.51 21.71 -29.10
C ASP A 361 -15.21 20.42 -28.64
N ASP A 362 -15.58 19.53 -29.56
CA ASP A 362 -15.97 18.14 -29.29
C ASP A 362 -14.76 17.30 -28.85
N LYS A 363 -14.24 17.62 -27.67
CA LYS A 363 -13.04 17.00 -27.09
C LYS A 363 -13.09 17.08 -25.57
N ASN A 364 -12.22 16.29 -24.93
CA ASN A 364 -12.09 16.32 -23.48
C ASN A 364 -11.74 17.72 -22.95
N GLY A 365 -12.52 18.20 -21.99
CA GLY A 365 -12.27 19.46 -21.29
C GLY A 365 -13.54 20.16 -20.81
N GLN A 366 -13.33 21.26 -20.09
CA GLN A 366 -14.41 22.08 -19.51
C GLN A 366 -15.36 22.69 -20.55
N GLY A 367 -14.97 22.81 -21.82
CA GLY A 367 -15.90 23.23 -22.87
C GLY A 367 -17.03 22.21 -23.13
N PHE A 368 -16.78 20.94 -22.86
CA PHE A 368 -17.72 19.85 -23.14
C PHE A 368 -18.60 19.49 -21.93
N PHE A 369 -17.99 19.42 -20.74
CA PHE A 369 -18.69 19.07 -19.51
C PHE A 369 -18.00 19.67 -18.29
N ASP A 370 -18.71 19.70 -17.16
CA ASP A 370 -18.15 19.99 -15.83
C ASP A 370 -18.33 18.77 -14.92
N TYR A 371 -17.44 18.64 -13.93
CA TYR A 371 -17.59 17.69 -12.82
C TYR A 371 -17.23 18.36 -11.50
N HIS A 372 -18.01 18.07 -10.46
CA HIS A 372 -17.77 18.54 -9.10
C HIS A 372 -17.70 17.36 -8.14
N TYR A 373 -16.65 17.35 -7.31
CA TYR A 373 -16.49 16.35 -6.26
C TYR A 373 -17.35 16.69 -5.04
N VAL A 374 -18.04 15.67 -4.50
CA VAL A 374 -18.96 15.81 -3.36
C VAL A 374 -18.70 14.71 -2.32
N ASP A 375 -17.43 14.33 -2.13
CA ASP A 375 -17.05 13.40 -1.06
C ASP A 375 -17.37 13.99 0.33
N THR A 376 -17.65 13.10 1.27
CA THR A 376 -18.10 13.44 2.61
C THR A 376 -17.24 12.77 3.69
N ASP A 377 -17.34 13.25 4.92
CA ASP A 377 -16.84 12.60 6.12
C ASP A 377 -18.00 12.43 7.11
N PRO A 378 -18.40 11.19 7.46
CA PRO A 378 -17.89 9.90 6.96
C PRO A 378 -18.13 9.67 5.45
N TRP A 379 -17.19 8.97 4.80
CA TRP A 379 -17.17 8.78 3.34
C TRP A 379 -18.39 8.05 2.77
N ASN A 380 -19.10 7.25 3.57
CA ASN A 380 -20.23 6.44 3.13
C ASN A 380 -21.60 7.08 3.39
N GLN A 381 -21.63 8.31 3.88
CA GLN A 381 -22.85 8.99 4.29
C GLN A 381 -23.18 10.19 3.38
N THR A 382 -24.45 10.60 3.39
CA THR A 382 -24.97 11.79 2.69
C THR A 382 -24.97 13.02 3.60
N ILE A 383 -24.76 14.21 3.03
CA ILE A 383 -24.88 15.51 3.68
C ILE A 383 -26.31 15.72 4.17
N LYS A 384 -27.32 15.45 3.34
CA LYS A 384 -28.71 15.83 3.67
C LYS A 384 -29.36 14.97 4.75
N PHE A 385 -29.26 13.65 4.67
CA PHE A 385 -30.01 12.74 5.54
C PHE A 385 -29.17 12.24 6.71
N ASP A 386 -27.89 11.94 6.46
CA ASP A 386 -27.00 11.43 7.49
C ASP A 386 -26.25 12.56 8.23
N GLY A 387 -26.25 13.78 7.67
CA GLY A 387 -25.58 14.94 8.26
C GLY A 387 -24.06 14.94 8.06
N ALA A 388 -23.56 14.16 7.10
CA ALA A 388 -22.13 14.07 6.82
C ALA A 388 -21.55 15.40 6.33
N LYS A 389 -20.30 15.67 6.67
CA LYS A 389 -19.64 16.92 6.28
C LYS A 389 -19.05 16.78 4.89
N TRP A 390 -19.38 17.68 3.97
CA TRP A 390 -18.65 17.80 2.70
C TRP A 390 -17.20 18.22 2.96
N ILE A 391 -16.24 17.48 2.39
CA ILE A 391 -14.81 17.70 2.65
C ILE A 391 -14.18 18.77 1.75
N GLY A 392 -14.93 19.31 0.79
CA GLY A 392 -14.45 20.33 -0.15
C GLY A 392 -13.78 19.75 -1.41
N GLU A 393 -13.38 20.63 -2.32
CA GLU A 393 -12.71 20.26 -3.58
C GLU A 393 -11.19 20.12 -3.45
N THR A 394 -10.62 20.44 -2.28
CA THR A 394 -9.15 20.46 -2.08
C THR A 394 -8.52 19.07 -1.99
N ASN A 395 -9.23 18.09 -1.44
CA ASN A 395 -8.74 16.71 -1.31
C ASN A 395 -9.81 15.62 -1.55
N PRO A 396 -10.59 15.67 -2.65
CA PRO A 396 -11.52 14.62 -2.98
C PRO A 396 -10.81 13.37 -3.51
N VAL A 397 -11.39 12.22 -3.18
CA VAL A 397 -11.09 10.91 -3.77
C VAL A 397 -11.98 10.67 -4.99
N GLY A 398 -13.21 11.18 -5.00
CA GLY A 398 -14.17 11.08 -6.09
C GLY A 398 -15.06 9.86 -6.08
N PHE A 399 -15.43 9.38 -4.89
CA PHE A 399 -16.50 8.39 -4.74
C PHE A 399 -17.89 8.99 -4.96
N LYS A 400 -18.02 10.30 -4.76
CA LYS A 400 -19.24 11.06 -4.99
C LYS A 400 -18.97 12.32 -5.78
N GLY A 401 -19.85 12.64 -6.71
CA GLY A 401 -19.82 13.90 -7.43
C GLY A 401 -20.95 14.03 -8.43
N TYR A 402 -20.96 15.07 -9.25
CA TYR A 402 -21.95 15.21 -10.32
C TYR A 402 -21.38 15.88 -11.57
N PHE A 403 -21.92 15.47 -12.72
CA PHE A 403 -21.62 16.03 -14.04
C PHE A 403 -22.65 17.07 -14.45
N GLY A 404 -22.21 18.03 -15.27
CA GLY A 404 -23.08 18.85 -16.12
C GLY A 404 -22.57 18.83 -17.55
N PHE A 405 -23.42 18.47 -18.51
CA PHE A 405 -23.05 18.43 -19.93
C PHE A 405 -23.46 19.73 -20.62
N LYS A 406 -22.58 20.27 -21.46
CA LYS A 406 -22.77 21.56 -22.13
C LYS A 406 -23.29 21.44 -23.55
N LYS A 407 -23.28 20.23 -24.10
CA LYS A 407 -23.57 19.96 -25.51
C LYS A 407 -24.57 18.83 -25.68
N ALA A 408 -25.64 19.11 -26.42
CA ALA A 408 -26.61 18.14 -26.87
C ALA A 408 -26.12 17.36 -28.10
N ARG A 409 -26.80 16.26 -28.40
CA ARG A 409 -26.61 15.45 -29.61
C ARG A 409 -25.18 14.93 -29.78
N LYS A 410 -24.54 14.51 -28.67
CA LYS A 410 -23.20 13.90 -28.66
C LYS A 410 -23.24 12.49 -28.09
N GLN A 411 -22.40 11.61 -28.61
CA GLN A 411 -22.06 10.33 -27.99
C GLN A 411 -20.56 10.29 -27.73
N PHE A 412 -20.17 9.61 -26.65
CA PHE A 412 -18.77 9.55 -26.20
C PHE A 412 -18.58 8.42 -25.19
N THR A 413 -17.33 8.12 -24.88
CA THR A 413 -16.96 7.26 -23.75
C THR A 413 -16.55 8.14 -22.58
N MET A 414 -17.24 8.04 -21.45
CA MET A 414 -16.77 8.58 -20.16
C MET A 414 -15.81 7.57 -19.54
N ASN A 415 -14.57 7.98 -19.34
CA ASN A 415 -13.53 7.15 -18.75
C ASN A 415 -13.40 7.49 -17.26
N VAL A 416 -13.62 6.50 -16.40
CA VAL A 416 -13.47 6.62 -14.94
C VAL A 416 -12.21 5.89 -14.52
N ARG A 417 -11.30 6.58 -13.82
CA ARG A 417 -10.03 5.98 -13.40
C ARG A 417 -9.59 6.44 -12.02
N LEU A 418 -9.39 5.50 -11.09
CA LEU A 418 -8.79 5.75 -9.79
C LEU A 418 -7.25 5.67 -9.89
N LEU A 419 -6.59 6.74 -9.49
CA LEU A 419 -5.13 6.82 -9.35
C LEU A 419 -4.75 6.81 -7.87
N TYR A 420 -3.60 6.17 -7.60
CA TYR A 420 -2.84 6.27 -6.37
C TYR A 420 -1.51 6.97 -6.65
N SER A 421 -1.05 7.78 -5.71
CA SER A 421 0.30 8.38 -5.74
C SER A 421 0.90 8.36 -4.34
N LYS A 422 2.19 8.03 -4.22
CA LYS A 422 2.93 8.13 -2.93
C LYS A 422 2.98 9.57 -2.39
N THR A 423 2.86 10.56 -3.28
CA THR A 423 2.82 11.98 -2.91
C THR A 423 1.51 12.64 -3.35
N LYS A 424 0.90 13.41 -2.46
CA LYS A 424 -0.40 14.07 -2.68
C LYS A 424 -0.31 15.22 -3.70
N GLU A 425 0.89 15.77 -3.91
CA GLU A 425 1.19 16.86 -4.84
C GLU A 425 0.95 16.44 -6.30
N VAL A 426 1.25 15.17 -6.63
CA VAL A 426 1.05 14.59 -7.97
C VAL A 426 -0.43 14.52 -8.35
N LEU A 427 -1.32 14.40 -7.37
CA LEU A 427 -2.76 14.44 -7.60
C LEU A 427 -3.31 15.87 -7.60
N GLY A 428 -2.47 16.88 -7.42
CA GLY A 428 -2.84 18.30 -7.52
C GLY A 428 -3.61 18.79 -6.31
N LYS A 429 -3.21 18.35 -5.11
CA LYS A 429 -3.80 18.78 -3.83
C LYS A 429 -3.59 20.30 -3.68
N GLY A 430 -4.69 21.06 -3.67
CA GLY A 430 -4.69 22.53 -3.75
C GLY A 430 -5.37 23.13 -4.99
N GLY A 431 -5.90 22.29 -5.89
CA GLY A 431 -6.74 22.73 -7.03
C GLY A 431 -6.00 22.91 -8.36
N SER A 432 -4.77 22.40 -8.49
CA SER A 432 -3.96 22.60 -9.71
C SER A 432 -4.25 21.58 -10.81
N LEU A 433 -4.72 20.37 -10.49
CA LEU A 433 -5.02 19.34 -11.48
C LEU A 433 -6.52 19.19 -11.72
N PRO A 434 -7.00 19.44 -12.96
CA PRO A 434 -8.40 19.25 -13.31
C PRO A 434 -8.81 17.78 -13.28
N TRP A 435 -10.06 17.52 -12.91
CA TRP A 435 -10.66 16.17 -12.89
C TRP A 435 -10.61 15.45 -14.26
N HIS A 436 -10.51 16.17 -15.38
CA HIS A 436 -10.39 15.61 -16.73
C HIS A 436 -8.96 15.40 -17.23
N HIS A 437 -7.96 15.68 -16.41
CA HIS A 437 -6.58 15.57 -16.80
C HIS A 437 -5.87 14.49 -15.98
N ILE A 438 -5.69 13.31 -16.58
CA ILE A 438 -4.87 12.26 -15.96
C ILE A 438 -3.39 12.64 -16.13
N PRO A 439 -2.61 12.73 -15.05
CA PRO A 439 -1.17 12.86 -15.13
C PRO A 439 -0.55 11.70 -15.93
N ALA A 440 0.39 11.98 -16.82
CA ALA A 440 1.07 10.90 -17.55
C ALA A 440 1.82 9.98 -16.56
N ILE A 441 1.44 8.70 -16.52
CA ILE A 441 1.99 7.69 -15.58
C ILE A 441 3.51 7.55 -15.75
N SER A 442 4.03 7.75 -16.96
CA SER A 442 5.48 7.71 -17.25
C SER A 442 6.27 8.89 -16.66
N VAL A 443 5.62 9.85 -16.01
CA VAL A 443 6.27 11.02 -15.40
C VAL A 443 6.52 10.82 -13.89
N MET A 444 6.03 9.75 -13.27
CA MET A 444 6.18 9.54 -11.82
C MET A 444 6.41 8.06 -11.51
N ALA A 445 7.63 7.69 -11.09
CA ALA A 445 8.00 6.35 -10.63
C ALA A 445 7.15 5.84 -9.44
N ASP A 446 6.32 6.72 -8.87
CA ASP A 446 5.61 6.56 -7.61
C ASP A 446 4.07 6.62 -7.77
N THR A 447 3.54 6.28 -8.95
CA THR A 447 2.08 6.25 -9.20
C THR A 447 1.60 4.86 -9.60
N GLU A 448 0.42 4.50 -9.10
CA GLU A 448 -0.32 3.30 -9.50
C GLU A 448 -1.72 3.72 -9.99
N ALA A 449 -2.36 2.91 -10.82
CA ALA A 449 -3.73 3.18 -11.23
C ALA A 449 -4.50 1.88 -11.43
N LEU A 450 -5.78 1.88 -11.04
CA LEU A 450 -6.70 0.89 -11.55
C LEU A 450 -6.81 1.03 -13.09
N PRO A 451 -7.13 -0.05 -13.81
CA PRO A 451 -7.53 0.04 -15.21
C PRO A 451 -8.71 0.99 -15.37
N THR A 452 -8.80 1.67 -16.51
CA THR A 452 -9.90 2.59 -16.81
C THR A 452 -11.21 1.82 -17.00
N ILE A 453 -12.29 2.28 -16.35
CA ILE A 453 -13.66 1.82 -16.64
C ILE A 453 -14.22 2.70 -17.77
N PRO A 454 -14.48 2.14 -18.97
CA PRO A 454 -15.13 2.88 -20.05
C PRO A 454 -16.66 2.80 -19.90
N VAL A 455 -17.32 3.96 -19.85
CA VAL A 455 -18.78 4.07 -19.77
C VAL A 455 -19.30 4.71 -21.06
N PRO A 456 -20.05 3.99 -21.90
CA PRO A 456 -20.70 4.59 -23.06
C PRO A 456 -21.78 5.58 -22.63
N MET A 457 -21.71 6.80 -23.16
CA MET A 457 -22.62 7.90 -22.83
C MET A 457 -23.26 8.45 -24.10
N ILE A 458 -24.47 8.98 -23.95
CA ILE A 458 -25.10 9.83 -24.95
C ILE A 458 -25.73 11.03 -24.28
N VAL A 459 -25.39 12.23 -24.73
CA VAL A 459 -26.14 13.43 -24.40
C VAL A 459 -27.12 13.64 -25.53
N TYR A 460 -28.35 13.17 -25.33
CA TYR A 460 -29.28 13.02 -26.43
C TYR A 460 -29.93 14.33 -26.79
N MET A 461 -30.37 15.19 -25.86
CA MET A 461 -31.05 16.46 -26.14
C MET A 461 -30.58 17.62 -25.25
N ASP A 462 -30.93 18.85 -25.65
CA ASP A 462 -30.91 19.99 -24.74
C ASP A 462 -32.17 19.97 -23.86
N SER A 463 -32.06 20.31 -22.58
CA SER A 463 -33.24 20.24 -21.71
C SER A 463 -34.36 21.22 -22.05
N ASN A 464 -34.09 22.27 -22.82
CA ASN A 464 -35.16 23.10 -23.36
C ASN A 464 -36.04 22.32 -24.34
N GLU A 465 -35.46 21.36 -25.10
CA GLU A 465 -36.21 20.49 -26.02
C GLU A 465 -37.16 19.56 -25.28
N ARG A 466 -36.86 19.23 -24.01
CA ARG A 466 -37.78 18.48 -23.13
C ARG A 466 -39.07 19.23 -22.86
N SER A 467 -39.11 20.53 -23.15
CA SER A 467 -40.29 21.35 -22.94
C SER A 467 -41.33 21.26 -24.07
N LEU A 468 -41.14 20.34 -25.03
CA LEU A 468 -42.11 20.08 -26.07
C LEU A 468 -43.43 19.56 -25.48
N GLU A 469 -44.48 20.36 -25.60
CA GLU A 469 -45.84 19.98 -25.22
C GLU A 469 -46.46 19.12 -26.32
N VAL A 470 -46.98 17.96 -25.95
CA VAL A 470 -47.67 16.99 -26.81
C VAL A 470 -48.88 16.46 -26.07
N GLU A 471 -49.88 15.98 -26.80
CA GLU A 471 -50.98 15.15 -26.30
C GLU A 471 -50.72 13.65 -26.59
N LEU A 472 -51.36 12.74 -25.87
CA LEU A 472 -51.15 11.29 -26.05
C LEU A 472 -51.48 10.78 -27.46
N ASP A 473 -52.39 11.45 -28.16
CA ASP A 473 -52.81 11.13 -29.53
C ASP A 473 -52.11 11.97 -30.60
N THR A 474 -51.08 12.74 -30.24
CA THR A 474 -50.27 13.53 -31.19
C THR A 474 -49.75 12.64 -32.31
N ALA A 475 -50.09 12.96 -33.56
CA ALA A 475 -49.55 12.27 -34.72
C ALA A 475 -48.26 12.93 -35.22
N GLU A 476 -47.44 12.19 -35.99
CA GLU A 476 -46.20 12.71 -36.57
C GLU A 476 -46.44 13.94 -37.47
N SER A 477 -47.59 14.00 -38.15
CA SER A 477 -48.00 15.11 -39.01
C SER A 477 -48.30 16.41 -38.27
N ASP A 478 -48.54 16.33 -36.96
CA ASP A 478 -48.98 17.47 -36.15
C ASP A 478 -47.79 18.20 -35.51
N LEU A 479 -46.60 17.60 -35.57
CA LEU A 479 -45.38 18.14 -35.00
C LEU A 479 -44.68 19.11 -35.97
N SER A 480 -44.13 20.19 -35.42
CA SER A 480 -43.16 21.01 -36.16
C SER A 480 -41.91 20.18 -36.48
N PRO A 481 -41.07 20.62 -37.44
CA PRO A 481 -39.78 19.99 -37.69
C PRO A 481 -38.94 19.82 -36.42
N GLU A 482 -38.92 20.82 -35.54
CA GLU A 482 -38.24 20.79 -34.24
C GLU A 482 -38.88 19.81 -33.26
N GLY A 483 -40.22 19.77 -33.18
CA GLY A 483 -40.92 18.80 -32.34
C GLY A 483 -40.64 17.36 -32.75
N LEU A 484 -40.66 17.11 -34.06
CA LEU A 484 -40.32 15.81 -34.63
C LEU A 484 -38.86 15.44 -34.39
N ARG A 485 -37.96 16.43 -34.44
CA ARG A 485 -36.55 16.29 -34.09
C ARG A 485 -36.37 15.76 -32.66
N THR A 486 -37.06 16.37 -31.69
CA THR A 486 -37.03 15.96 -30.28
C THR A 486 -37.53 14.53 -30.10
N ILE A 487 -38.68 14.19 -30.69
CA ILE A 487 -39.25 12.83 -30.62
C ILE A 487 -38.28 11.80 -31.20
N ARG A 488 -37.72 12.06 -32.39
CA ARG A 488 -36.76 11.13 -33.02
C ARG A 488 -35.50 10.95 -32.20
N SER A 489 -35.03 11.98 -31.50
CA SER A 489 -33.89 11.83 -30.61
C SER A 489 -34.21 10.95 -29.39
N LEU A 490 -35.38 11.09 -28.76
CA LEU A 490 -35.84 10.20 -27.69
C LEU A 490 -35.90 8.73 -28.15
N GLN A 491 -36.54 8.49 -29.30
CA GLN A 491 -36.65 7.16 -29.90
C GLN A 491 -35.29 6.50 -30.04
N ARG A 492 -34.30 7.27 -30.52
CA ARG A 492 -32.97 6.73 -30.77
C ARG A 492 -32.13 6.59 -29.50
N ALA A 493 -32.28 7.47 -28.52
CA ALA A 493 -31.53 7.42 -27.26
C ALA A 493 -31.94 6.20 -26.41
N TYR A 494 -33.24 5.94 -26.32
CA TYR A 494 -33.80 4.87 -25.51
C TYR A 494 -34.18 3.61 -26.28
N GLY A 495 -34.18 3.65 -27.62
CA GLY A 495 -34.57 2.52 -28.47
C GLY A 495 -36.08 2.26 -28.46
N ILE A 496 -36.90 3.32 -28.42
CA ILE A 496 -38.35 3.26 -28.23
C ILE A 496 -39.13 3.71 -29.48
N GLY A 497 -40.42 3.34 -29.54
CA GLY A 497 -41.34 3.73 -30.61
C GLY A 497 -41.79 5.20 -30.53
N PHE A 498 -42.48 5.68 -31.57
CA PHE A 498 -42.97 7.06 -31.65
C PHE A 498 -44.01 7.34 -30.55
N GLU A 499 -45.00 6.46 -30.42
CA GLU A 499 -46.06 6.56 -29.40
C GLU A 499 -45.48 6.54 -27.97
N GLU A 500 -44.44 5.74 -27.73
CA GLU A 500 -43.74 5.70 -26.44
C GLU A 500 -43.00 7.01 -26.16
N ALA A 501 -42.31 7.58 -27.16
CA ALA A 501 -41.63 8.86 -27.01
C ALA A 501 -42.60 10.03 -26.79
N VAL A 502 -43.74 10.05 -27.48
CA VAL A 502 -44.84 11.02 -27.26
C VAL A 502 -45.39 10.86 -25.84
N SER A 503 -45.69 9.62 -25.44
CA SER A 503 -46.19 9.32 -24.09
C SER A 503 -45.21 9.77 -23.00
N GLU A 504 -43.92 9.56 -23.22
CA GLU A 504 -42.87 9.93 -22.27
C GLU A 504 -42.84 11.45 -22.03
N LEU A 505 -42.91 12.26 -23.10
CA LEU A 505 -42.99 13.72 -22.98
C LEU A 505 -44.32 14.20 -22.40
N TYR A 506 -45.44 13.59 -22.82
CA TYR A 506 -46.76 13.90 -22.26
C TYR A 506 -46.76 13.72 -20.74
N TRP A 507 -46.30 12.56 -20.24
CA TRP A 507 -46.31 12.26 -18.81
C TRP A 507 -45.24 12.99 -18.02
N ASN A 508 -44.15 13.43 -18.66
CA ASN A 508 -43.19 14.34 -18.04
C ASN A 508 -43.86 15.67 -17.64
N PHE A 509 -44.83 16.16 -18.43
CA PHE A 509 -45.56 17.39 -18.14
C PHE A 509 -46.84 17.17 -17.32
N ASN A 510 -47.68 16.24 -17.76
CA ASN A 510 -49.03 16.04 -17.24
C ASN A 510 -49.11 14.99 -16.12
N GLY A 511 -48.05 14.21 -15.93
CA GLY A 511 -48.00 13.20 -14.88
C GLY A 511 -47.95 13.80 -13.48
N VAL A 512 -48.57 13.11 -12.52
CA VAL A 512 -48.52 13.51 -11.12
C VAL A 512 -47.10 13.29 -10.59
N ARG A 513 -46.32 14.36 -10.54
CA ARG A 513 -44.98 14.32 -9.96
C ARG A 513 -45.08 14.06 -8.46
N PRO A 514 -44.23 13.17 -7.90
CA PRO A 514 -44.08 13.09 -6.45
C PRO A 514 -43.77 14.49 -5.89
N PRO A 515 -44.32 14.85 -4.73
CA PRO A 515 -44.03 16.15 -4.13
C PRO A 515 -42.52 16.32 -4.03
N HIS A 516 -42.04 17.53 -4.35
CA HIS A 516 -40.65 17.92 -4.07
C HIS A 516 -40.46 17.75 -2.56
N SER A 517 -39.78 16.67 -2.18
CA SER A 517 -39.85 16.13 -0.82
C SER A 517 -38.48 15.67 -0.36
N LYS A 518 -38.40 15.28 0.91
CA LYS A 518 -37.22 14.62 1.49
C LYS A 518 -37.04 13.17 1.00
N LYS A 519 -37.49 12.83 -0.21
CA LYS A 519 -37.38 11.49 -0.80
C LYS A 519 -36.49 11.56 -2.04
N GLY A 520 -35.93 10.43 -2.46
CA GLY A 520 -34.91 10.38 -3.52
C GLY A 520 -33.49 10.57 -2.98
N PHE A 521 -32.51 10.48 -3.86
CA PHE A 521 -31.10 10.66 -3.53
C PHE A 521 -30.76 12.14 -3.33
N TRP A 522 -29.99 12.42 -2.28
CA TRP A 522 -29.46 13.73 -1.98
C TRP A 522 -27.97 13.58 -1.70
N PHE A 523 -27.18 14.54 -2.21
CA PHE A 523 -25.86 14.72 -1.63
C PHE A 523 -25.96 15.38 -0.29
#